data_AF-A0A8T6V4Q4-F1
#
_entry.id   AF-A0A8T6V4Q4-F1
#
_cell.length_a   1.000
_cell.length_b   1.000
_cell.length_c   1.000
_cell.angle_alpha   90.00
_cell.angle_beta   90.00
_cell.angle_gamma   90.00
#
_symmetry.space_group_name_H-M   'P 1'
#
loop_
_entity.id
_entity.type
_entity.pdbx_description
1 polymer ?
#
loop_
_entity_poly.entity_id
_entity_poly.type
_entity_poly.pdbx_seq_one_letter_code
_entity_poly.pdbx_strand_id
1 'polypeptide(L)'
;MILFKLNFHKNYSDAGIDDKLISEFLTFSVSAFPPSSNFFRVNDNSIAIILAEKLLRDVLPTVKGICDQVGVKKVWLDGMVEDFNINCGLVQFPEMGDKSGELLEKVTKAMSKAVETGPNTSALYESLQL
;
A
#
# COMPACT_ATOMS: atom_id res chain seq x y z
N MET A 1 12.76 3.11 10.08
CA MET A 1 11.73 2.11 9.73
C MET A 1 10.55 2.83 9.09
N ILE A 2 9.95 2.25 8.05
CA ILE A 2 8.77 2.81 7.38
C ILE A 2 7.62 1.82 7.51
N LEU A 3 6.46 2.31 7.91
CA LEU A 3 5.20 1.58 7.86
C LEU A 3 4.43 2.05 6.62
N PHE A 4 4.06 1.06 5.81
CA PHE A 4 3.33 1.21 4.57
C PHE A 4 1.99 0.49 4.73
N LYS A 5 0.89 1.16 4.39
CA LYS A 5 -0.43 0.53 4.35
C LYS A 5 -1.01 0.70 2.95
N LEU A 6 -1.56 -0.37 2.40
CA LEU A 6 -2.16 -0.38 1.09
C LEU A 6 -3.59 -0.94 1.16
N ASN A 7 -4.51 -0.30 0.45
CA ASN A 7 -5.88 -0.75 0.27
C ASN A 7 -6.10 -1.14 -1.19
N PHE A 8 -6.83 -2.23 -1.40
CA PHE A 8 -7.29 -2.67 -2.71
C PHE A 8 -8.72 -2.21 -2.95
N HIS A 9 -8.96 -1.64 -4.13
CA HIS A 9 -10.25 -1.19 -4.61
C HIS A 9 -10.59 -1.98 -5.87
N LYS A 10 -11.79 -2.59 -5.88
CA LYS A 10 -12.30 -3.43 -6.97
C LYS A 10 -13.73 -3.01 -7.32
N ASN A 11 -14.13 -3.26 -8.56
CA ASN A 11 -15.47 -2.94 -9.02
C ASN A 11 -16.50 -4.03 -8.63
N TYR A 12 -16.06 -5.28 -8.47
CA TYR A 12 -16.91 -6.41 -8.13
C TYR A 12 -16.78 -6.87 -6.67
N SER A 13 -17.92 -7.11 -6.02
CA SER A 13 -17.97 -7.63 -4.65
C SER A 13 -18.17 -9.14 -4.62
N ASP A 14 -17.11 -9.90 -4.90
CA ASP A 14 -17.04 -11.33 -4.63
C ASP A 14 -15.92 -11.59 -3.60
N ALA A 15 -16.24 -12.36 -2.57
CA ALA A 15 -15.33 -12.69 -1.47
C ALA A 15 -14.11 -13.51 -1.93
N GLY A 16 -14.25 -14.30 -3.01
CA GLY A 16 -13.12 -15.07 -3.56
C GLY A 16 -12.10 -14.23 -4.34
N ILE A 17 -12.45 -12.98 -4.68
CA ILE A 17 -11.61 -12.10 -5.51
C ILE A 17 -10.51 -11.44 -4.68
N ASP A 18 -10.74 -11.16 -3.39
CA ASP A 18 -9.78 -10.43 -2.55
C ASP A 18 -8.45 -11.18 -2.41
N ASP A 19 -8.53 -12.48 -2.13
CA ASP A 19 -7.35 -13.34 -2.02
C ASP A 19 -6.56 -13.41 -3.32
N LYS A 20 -7.26 -13.49 -4.46
CA LYS A 20 -6.62 -13.54 -5.78
C LYS A 20 -5.97 -12.20 -6.14
N LEU A 21 -6.61 -11.07 -5.85
CA LEU A 21 -6.04 -9.74 -6.08
C LEU A 21 -4.79 -9.52 -5.22
N ILE A 22 -4.85 -9.89 -3.94
CA ILE A 22 -3.68 -9.83 -3.05
C ILE A 22 -2.56 -10.72 -3.56
N SER A 23 -2.86 -11.96 -3.93
CA SER A 23 -1.87 -12.90 -4.45
C SER A 23 -1.20 -12.38 -5.72
N GLU A 24 -1.99 -11.87 -6.67
CA GLU A 24 -1.47 -11.29 -7.91
C GLU A 24 -0.60 -10.06 -7.61
N PHE A 25 -1.06 -9.16 -6.74
CA PHE A 25 -0.29 -8.01 -6.27
C PHE A 25 1.07 -8.43 -5.71
N LEU A 26 1.09 -9.41 -4.80
CA LEU A 26 2.33 -9.86 -4.18
C LEU A 26 3.27 -10.51 -5.20
N THR A 27 2.73 -11.22 -6.20
CA THR A 27 3.54 -11.92 -7.22
C THR A 27 4.45 -10.98 -8.00
N PHE A 28 4.02 -9.74 -8.28
CA PHE A 28 4.86 -8.77 -8.99
C PHE A 28 5.49 -7.70 -8.09
N SER A 29 4.91 -7.39 -6.92
CA SER A 29 5.40 -6.31 -6.06
C SER A 29 6.46 -6.77 -5.06
N VAL A 30 6.46 -8.04 -4.62
CA VAL A 30 7.36 -8.53 -3.57
C VAL A 30 8.84 -8.34 -3.93
N SER A 31 9.21 -8.53 -5.20
CA SER A 31 10.59 -8.33 -5.66
C SER A 31 11.04 -6.87 -5.67
N ALA A 32 10.11 -5.91 -5.63
CA ALA A 32 10.42 -4.49 -5.52
C ALA A 32 10.77 -4.09 -4.07
N PHE A 33 10.42 -4.93 -3.09
CA PHE A 33 10.70 -4.68 -1.68
C PHE A 33 11.98 -5.41 -1.23
N PRO A 34 12.71 -4.86 -0.24
CA PRO A 34 13.84 -5.55 0.37
C PRO A 34 13.44 -6.92 0.95
N PRO A 35 14.35 -7.91 0.99
CA PRO A 35 14.09 -9.21 1.62
C PRO A 35 13.74 -9.13 3.12
N SER A 36 14.16 -8.05 3.80
CA SER A 36 13.85 -7.79 5.21
C SER A 36 12.46 -7.15 5.42
N SER A 37 11.66 -7.00 4.36
CA SER A 37 10.32 -6.42 4.44
C SER A 37 9.35 -7.42 5.03
N ASN A 38 8.54 -6.96 5.98
CA ASN A 38 7.53 -7.80 6.63
C ASN A 38 6.15 -7.43 6.12
N PHE A 39 5.42 -8.40 5.57
CA PHE A 39 4.08 -8.20 5.01
C PHE A 39 3.04 -8.79 5.97
N PHE A 40 2.00 -8.01 6.24
CA PHE A 40 0.91 -8.39 7.13
C PHE A 40 -0.42 -8.14 6.44
N ARG A 41 -1.27 -9.16 6.34
CA ARG A 41 -2.66 -8.93 5.95
C ARG A 41 -3.39 -8.30 7.13
N VAL A 42 -3.95 -7.12 6.92
CA VAL A 42 -4.67 -6.37 7.98
C VAL A 42 -6.15 -6.75 7.99
N ASN A 43 -6.74 -6.89 6.79
CA ASN A 43 -8.10 -7.37 6.58
C ASN A 43 -8.22 -7.93 5.14
N ASP A 44 -9.45 -8.15 4.68
CA ASP A 44 -9.70 -8.77 3.38
C ASP A 44 -9.11 -7.97 2.21
N ASN A 45 -9.10 -6.64 2.29
CA ASN A 45 -8.71 -5.74 1.21
C ASN A 45 -7.52 -4.83 1.54
N SER A 46 -6.71 -5.16 2.56
CA SER A 46 -5.57 -4.33 2.92
C SER A 46 -4.39 -5.11 3.50
N ILE A 47 -3.21 -4.59 3.21
CA ILE A 47 -1.93 -5.12 3.67
C ILE A 47 -1.14 -3.98 4.33
N ALA A 48 -0.40 -4.32 5.37
CA ALA A 48 0.64 -3.48 5.94
C ALA A 48 2.01 -4.07 5.60
N ILE A 49 2.97 -3.23 5.26
CA ILE A 49 4.36 -3.60 5.02
C ILE A 49 5.25 -2.78 5.94
N ILE A 50 6.16 -3.45 6.65
CA ILE A 50 7.16 -2.82 7.50
C ILE A 50 8.53 -2.94 6.83
N LEU A 51 9.16 -1.79 6.57
CA LEU A 51 10.49 -1.67 5.98
C LEU A 51 11.46 -1.19 7.07
N ALA A 52 12.24 -2.11 7.66
CA ALA A 52 13.09 -1.80 8.82
C ALA A 52 14.24 -0.82 8.48
N GLU A 53 14.92 -1.03 7.35
CA GLU A 53 16.24 -0.46 7.06
C GLU A 53 16.24 0.54 5.89
N LYS A 54 15.11 1.18 5.60
CA LYS A 54 14.98 2.11 4.48
C LYS A 54 14.70 3.54 4.92
N LEU A 55 15.29 4.48 4.18
CA LEU A 55 14.94 5.89 4.22
C LEU A 55 13.80 6.17 3.25
N LEU A 56 13.00 7.18 3.58
CA LEU A 56 11.80 7.49 2.80
C LEU A 56 12.10 7.81 1.33
N ARG A 57 13.20 8.55 1.10
CA ARG A 57 13.69 8.92 -0.24
C ARG A 57 13.91 7.72 -1.16
N ASP A 58 14.24 6.56 -0.60
CA ASP A 58 14.50 5.34 -1.37
C ASP A 58 13.21 4.54 -1.61
N VAL A 59 12.21 4.71 -0.75
CA VAL A 59 10.94 3.97 -0.80
C VAL A 59 9.92 4.66 -1.68
N LEU A 60 9.87 6.00 -1.68
CA LEU A 60 8.89 6.76 -2.46
C LEU A 60 8.90 6.41 -3.96
N PRO A 61 10.06 6.34 -4.66
CA PRO A 61 10.08 5.95 -6.07
C PRO A 61 9.57 4.52 -6.28
N THR A 62 9.91 3.61 -5.37
CA THR A 62 9.47 2.21 -5.42
C THR A 62 7.95 2.11 -5.30
N VAL A 63 7.37 2.80 -4.32
CA VAL A 63 5.92 2.81 -4.10
C VAL A 63 5.19 3.46 -5.26
N LYS A 64 5.70 4.59 -5.78
CA LYS A 64 5.14 5.22 -6.97
C LYS A 64 5.15 4.25 -8.16
N GLY A 65 6.28 3.56 -8.39
CA GLY A 65 6.39 2.56 -9.46
C GLY A 65 5.40 1.41 -9.32
N ILE A 66 5.12 0.96 -8.09
CA ILE A 66 4.10 -0.07 -7.81
C ILE A 66 2.69 0.44 -8.14
N CYS A 67 2.35 1.67 -7.73
CA CYS A 67 1.06 2.28 -8.07
C CYS A 67 0.88 2.42 -9.59
N ASP A 68 1.92 2.89 -10.29
CA ASP A 68 1.91 3.04 -11.74
C ASP A 68 1.75 1.66 -12.43
N GLN A 69 2.41 0.61 -11.92
CA GLN A 69 2.26 -0.76 -12.44
C GLN A 69 0.86 -1.34 -12.21
N VAL A 70 0.24 -1.08 -11.06
CA VAL A 70 -1.14 -1.50 -10.82
C VAL A 70 -2.09 -0.83 -11.81
N GLY A 71 -1.93 0.46 -12.07
CA GLY A 71 -2.79 1.20 -12.99
C GLY A 71 -2.79 0.69 -14.43
N VAL A 72 -1.78 -0.09 -14.83
CA VAL A 72 -1.72 -0.73 -16.16
C VAL A 72 -1.94 -2.23 -16.13
N LYS A 73 -1.94 -2.85 -14.94
CA LYS A 73 -2.15 -4.28 -14.77
C LYS A 73 -3.63 -4.60 -14.78
N LYS A 74 -3.94 -5.74 -15.39
CA LYS A 74 -5.26 -6.36 -15.33
C LYS A 74 -5.14 -7.72 -14.70
N VAL A 75 -6.09 -8.08 -13.85
CA VAL A 75 -6.10 -9.38 -13.18
C VAL A 75 -7.09 -10.29 -13.88
N TRP A 76 -6.63 -11.48 -14.26
CA TRP A 76 -7.49 -12.50 -14.84
C TRP A 76 -8.08 -13.35 -13.72
N LEU A 77 -9.41 -13.30 -13.58
CA LEU A 77 -10.16 -13.99 -12.55
C LEU A 77 -11.25 -14.82 -13.23
N ASP A 78 -11.05 -16.14 -13.26
CA ASP A 78 -12.05 -17.10 -13.75
C ASP A 78 -12.58 -16.77 -15.17
N GLY A 79 -11.70 -16.26 -16.03
CA GLY A 79 -12.01 -15.87 -17.41
C GLY A 79 -12.48 -14.43 -17.59
N MET A 80 -12.67 -13.67 -16.50
CA MET A 80 -12.93 -12.24 -16.51
C MET A 80 -11.65 -11.44 -16.30
N VAL A 81 -11.60 -10.26 -16.91
CA VAL A 81 -10.51 -9.30 -16.73
C VAL A 81 -11.01 -8.22 -15.79
N GLU A 82 -10.44 -8.17 -14.59
CA GLU A 82 -10.78 -7.18 -13.57
C GLU A 82 -9.70 -6.11 -13.50
N ASP A 83 -10.17 -4.87 -13.48
CA ASP A 83 -9.37 -3.71 -13.13
C ASP A 83 -9.44 -3.52 -11.61
N PHE A 84 -8.29 -3.32 -10.99
CA PHE A 84 -8.20 -2.99 -9.57
C PHE A 84 -7.27 -1.80 -9.39
N ASN A 85 -7.51 -1.06 -8.31
CA ASN A 85 -6.68 0.08 -7.94
C ASN A 85 -6.14 -0.12 -6.54
N ILE A 86 -5.01 0.52 -6.27
CA ILE A 86 -4.47 0.61 -4.92
C ILE A 86 -4.37 2.04 -4.44
N ASN A 87 -4.49 2.23 -3.13
CA ASN A 87 -4.13 3.48 -2.48
C ASN A 87 -3.17 3.18 -1.34
N CYS A 88 -2.14 4.00 -1.21
CA CYS A 88 -1.06 3.75 -0.27
C CYS A 88 -0.85 4.90 0.71
N GLY A 89 -0.77 4.59 2.00
CA GLY A 89 -0.31 5.50 3.05
C GLY A 89 1.10 5.11 3.52
N LEU A 90 1.96 6.11 3.74
CA LEU A 90 3.31 5.92 4.29
C LEU A 90 3.51 6.73 5.55
N VAL A 91 4.24 6.17 6.52
CA VAL A 91 4.73 6.87 7.71
C VAL A 91 6.13 6.38 8.08
N GLN A 92 7.01 7.28 8.52
CA GLN A 92 8.38 6.97 8.91
C GLN A 92 8.56 7.06 10.43
N PHE A 93 9.05 5.98 11.03
CA PHE A 93 9.52 5.96 12.41
C PHE A 93 11.04 6.27 12.46
N PRO A 94 11.50 7.05 13.46
CA PRO A 94 10.71 7.70 14.53
C PRO A 94 10.21 9.11 14.18
N GLU A 95 10.58 9.66 13.02
CA GLU A 95 10.32 11.06 12.64
C GLU A 95 8.85 11.48 12.74
N MET A 96 7.93 10.55 12.48
CA MET A 96 6.50 10.79 12.45
C MET A 96 5.77 10.12 13.61
N GLY A 97 6.44 9.82 14.72
CA GLY A 97 5.84 9.25 15.92
C GLY A 97 6.68 8.10 16.48
N ASP A 98 6.68 7.96 17.80
CA ASP A 98 7.48 6.98 18.55
C ASP A 98 6.62 5.84 19.13
N LYS A 99 5.29 5.99 19.13
CA LYS A 99 4.32 5.01 19.61
C LYS A 99 3.64 4.29 18.45
N SER A 100 3.49 2.98 18.57
CA SER A 100 2.84 2.13 17.56
C SER A 100 1.42 2.58 17.21
N GLY A 101 0.61 2.94 18.20
CA GLY A 101 -0.75 3.44 17.98
C GLY A 101 -0.79 4.73 17.14
N GLU A 102 0.13 5.65 17.39
CA GLU A 102 0.23 6.91 16.66
C GLU A 102 0.64 6.68 15.20
N LEU A 103 1.58 5.77 14.94
CA LEU A 103 1.98 5.39 13.58
C LEU A 103 0.80 4.79 12.78
N LEU A 104 -0.02 3.96 13.42
CA LEU A 104 -1.20 3.35 12.80
C LEU A 104 -2.27 4.39 12.43
N GLU A 105 -2.50 5.38 13.31
CA GLU A 105 -3.41 6.49 13.00
C GLU A 105 -2.87 7.34 11.85
N LYS A 106 -1.58 7.67 11.87
CA LYS A 106 -0.93 8.53 10.87
C LYS A 106 -0.88 7.87 9.50
N VAL A 107 -0.53 6.59 9.42
CA VAL A 107 -0.57 5.85 8.14
C VAL A 107 -2.00 5.77 7.59
N THR A 108 -3.00 5.66 8.47
CA THR A 108 -4.41 5.66 8.07
C THR A 108 -4.83 7.03 7.51
N LYS A 109 -4.42 8.14 8.14
CA LYS A 109 -4.66 9.50 7.61
C LYS A 109 -3.98 9.72 6.26
N ALA A 110 -2.74 9.28 6.10
CA ALA A 110 -2.04 9.35 4.82
C ALA A 110 -2.78 8.55 3.74
N MET A 111 -3.22 7.34 4.07
CA MET A 111 -4.01 6.51 3.16
C MET A 111 -5.34 7.18 2.76
N SER A 112 -6.05 7.82 3.68
CA SER A 112 -7.25 8.61 3.34
C SER A 112 -6.94 9.74 2.34
N LYS A 113 -5.84 10.48 2.54
CA LYS A 113 -5.38 11.52 1.60
C LYS A 113 -5.06 10.93 0.22
N ALA A 114 -4.48 9.73 0.16
CA ALA A 114 -4.26 9.04 -1.11
C ALA A 114 -5.61 8.73 -1.80
N VAL A 115 -6.56 8.13 -1.09
CA VAL A 115 -7.91 7.84 -1.61
C VAL A 115 -8.58 9.11 -2.17
N GLU A 116 -8.49 10.24 -1.46
CA GLU A 116 -9.02 11.53 -1.91
C GLU A 116 -8.34 12.07 -3.17
N THR A 117 -7.05 11.75 -3.37
CA THR A 117 -6.29 12.19 -4.55
C THR A 117 -6.71 11.44 -5.80
N GLY A 118 -7.13 10.18 -5.67
CA GLY A 118 -7.60 9.35 -6.78
C GLY A 118 -7.00 7.94 -6.79
N PRO A 119 -7.33 7.12 -7.79
CA PRO A 119 -6.87 5.73 -7.89
C PRO A 119 -5.36 5.66 -8.13
N ASN A 120 -4.70 4.62 -7.61
CA ASN A 120 -3.28 4.34 -7.82
C ASN A 120 -2.38 5.47 -7.32
N THR A 121 -2.69 5.98 -6.13
CA THR A 121 -1.94 7.08 -5.52
C THR A 121 -1.32 6.65 -4.20
N SER A 122 -0.24 7.32 -3.85
CA SER A 122 0.42 7.19 -2.56
C SER A 122 0.51 8.54 -1.88
N ALA A 123 0.31 8.59 -0.58
CA ALA A 123 0.54 9.79 0.21
C ALA A 123 1.42 9.48 1.42
N LEU A 124 2.35 10.40 1.67
CA LEU A 124 3.14 10.43 2.89
C LEU A 124 2.35 11.16 3.98
N TYR A 125 2.39 10.65 5.21
CA TYR A 125 1.96 11.45 6.34
C TYR A 125 2.93 12.60 6.54
N GLU A 126 2.55 13.79 6.12
CA GLU A 126 3.24 15.01 6.50
C GLU A 126 2.69 15.40 7.88
N SER A 127 3.52 15.38 8.92
CA SER A 127 3.17 16.17 10.10
C SER A 127 2.99 17.60 9.61
N LEU A 128 1.86 18.23 9.92
CA LEU A 128 1.74 19.67 9.82
C LEU A 128 2.92 20.27 10.61
N GLN A 129 4.00 20.62 9.91
CA GLN A 129 4.94 21.62 10.40
C GLN A 129 4.27 22.94 10.06
N LEU A 130 3.41 23.39 10.97
CA LEU A 130 3.01 24.79 11.21
C LEU A 130 2.27 24.83 12.55
#